data_AF-A0A923S1T0-F1
#
_entry.id   AF-A0A923S1T0-F1
#
_cell.length_a   1.000
_cell.length_b   1.000
_cell.length_c   1.000
_cell.angle_alpha   90.00
_cell.angle_beta   90.00
_cell.angle_gamma   90.00
#
_symmetry.space_group_name_H-M   'P 1'
#
loop_
_entity.id
_entity.type
_entity.pdbx_description
1 polymer ?
#
loop_
_entity_poly.entity_id
_entity_poly.type
_entity_poly.pdbx_seq_one_letter_code
_entity_poly.pdbx_strand_id
1 'polypeptide(L)'
;MDRSAVMRWICVAVLPLAACRHAPPAEHPLMGLSSPMARQARETAMNSVWQNHTLSELVAAKGRPVLVMQIPGGGNPPGFVVVYGIDPDTGCIDAFAVSHDGDPRVRIYHCR
;
A
#
# COMPACT_ATOMS: atom_id res chain seq x y z
N MET A 1 -42.53 -52.83 -29.77
CA MET A 1 -42.07 -51.55 -30.35
C MET A 1 -42.60 -50.44 -29.48
N ASP A 2 -41.69 -49.89 -28.69
CA ASP A 2 -41.93 -48.96 -27.58
C ASP A 2 -42.24 -47.52 -28.03
N ARG A 3 -43.30 -46.99 -27.42
CA ARG A 3 -43.38 -45.72 -26.67
C ARG A 3 -42.63 -44.49 -27.23
N SER A 4 -43.36 -43.51 -27.74
CA SER A 4 -42.94 -42.10 -27.74
C SER A 4 -43.89 -41.29 -26.86
N ALA A 5 -43.48 -41.07 -25.61
CA ALA A 5 -44.14 -40.18 -24.66
C ALA A 5 -43.58 -38.77 -24.81
N VAL A 6 -44.46 -37.81 -25.06
CA VAL A 6 -44.16 -36.38 -25.19
C VAL A 6 -43.77 -35.82 -23.82
N MET A 7 -42.48 -35.56 -23.65
CA MET A 7 -41.87 -35.04 -22.42
C MET A 7 -42.22 -33.56 -22.24
N ARG A 8 -43.07 -33.26 -21.25
CA ARG A 8 -43.44 -31.90 -20.83
C ARG A 8 -42.27 -31.24 -20.12
N TRP A 9 -41.81 -30.11 -20.64
CA TRP A 9 -40.80 -29.27 -20.00
C TRP A 9 -41.44 -28.45 -18.89
N ILE A 10 -41.00 -28.68 -17.65
CA ILE A 10 -41.36 -27.88 -16.48
C ILE A 10 -40.27 -26.81 -16.31
N CYS A 11 -40.63 -25.54 -16.51
CA CYS A 11 -39.77 -24.41 -16.17
C CYS A 11 -39.69 -24.28 -14.64
N VAL A 12 -38.57 -24.69 -14.05
CA VAL A 12 -38.25 -24.38 -12.66
C VAL A 12 -37.64 -22.99 -12.63
N ALA A 13 -38.43 -22.00 -12.21
CA ALA A 13 -37.94 -20.68 -11.86
C ALA A 13 -37.23 -20.75 -10.51
N VAL A 14 -35.90 -20.75 -10.51
CA VAL A 14 -35.08 -20.64 -9.31
C VAL A 14 -34.94 -19.15 -8.99
N LEU A 15 -35.62 -18.69 -7.94
CA LEU A 15 -35.34 -17.39 -7.32
C LEU A 15 -34.01 -17.48 -6.56
N PRO A 16 -32.97 -16.70 -6.92
CA PRO A 16 -31.85 -16.51 -6.01
C PRO A 16 -32.31 -15.57 -4.90
N LEU A 17 -32.62 -16.14 -3.74
CA LEU A 17 -32.60 -15.38 -2.49
C LEU A 17 -31.15 -14.93 -2.28
N ALA A 18 -30.84 -13.72 -2.73
CA ALA A 18 -29.65 -12.98 -2.34
C ALA A 18 -29.76 -12.68 -0.83
N ALA A 19 -29.44 -13.68 -0.01
CA ALA A 19 -29.17 -13.46 1.39
C ALA A 19 -27.96 -12.53 1.44
N CYS A 20 -28.19 -11.27 1.79
CA CYS A 20 -27.17 -10.32 2.20
C CYS A 20 -26.44 -10.93 3.39
N ARG A 21 -25.40 -11.73 3.12
CA ARG A 21 -24.38 -12.02 4.11
C ARG A 21 -23.77 -10.67 4.44
N HIS A 22 -24.17 -10.10 5.58
CA HIS A 22 -23.38 -9.13 6.29
C HIS A 22 -21.98 -9.72 6.36
N ALA A 23 -21.09 -9.25 5.49
CA ALA A 23 -19.68 -9.47 5.71
C ALA A 23 -19.42 -8.88 7.10
N PRO A 24 -18.80 -9.63 8.03
CA PRO A 24 -18.30 -9.00 9.24
C PRO A 24 -17.45 -7.81 8.78
N PRO A 25 -17.56 -6.64 9.44
CA PRO A 25 -16.69 -5.52 9.12
C PRO A 25 -15.29 -6.09 9.06
N ALA A 26 -14.62 -5.93 7.91
CA ALA A 26 -13.25 -6.36 7.76
C ALA A 26 -12.52 -5.84 8.99
N GLU A 27 -12.09 -6.76 9.85
CA GLU A 27 -11.21 -6.43 10.94
C GLU A 27 -10.03 -5.79 10.23
N HIS A 28 -9.98 -4.46 10.22
CA HIS A 28 -8.76 -3.76 9.88
C HIS A 28 -7.76 -4.40 10.82
N PRO A 29 -6.75 -5.14 10.29
CA PRO A 29 -5.71 -5.67 11.14
C PRO A 29 -5.27 -4.48 11.96
N LEU A 30 -5.35 -4.59 13.28
CA LEU A 30 -4.76 -3.61 14.17
C LEU A 30 -3.31 -3.51 13.71
N MET A 31 -3.03 -2.52 12.84
CA MET A 31 -1.73 -2.31 12.25
C MET A 31 -0.82 -2.18 13.44
N GLY A 32 0.08 -3.17 13.56
CA GLY A 32 0.77 -3.46 14.80
C GLY A 32 1.30 -2.16 15.37
N LEU A 33 0.96 -1.89 16.63
CA LEU A 33 1.61 -0.86 17.42
C LEU A 33 3.09 -1.26 17.51
N SER A 34 3.87 -0.91 16.49
CA SER A 34 5.29 -1.19 16.48
C SER A 34 5.88 -0.48 17.67
N SER A 35 6.59 -1.26 18.50
CA SER A 35 7.36 -0.73 19.60
C SER A 35 8.20 0.45 19.11
N PRO A 36 8.32 1.55 19.87
CA PRO A 36 9.19 2.67 19.51
C PRO A 36 10.59 2.25 19.08
N MET A 37 11.13 1.18 19.71
CA MET A 37 12.42 0.60 19.32
C MET A 37 12.42 -0.04 17.91
N ALA A 38 11.35 -0.75 17.53
CA ALA A 38 11.23 -1.36 16.22
C ALA A 38 11.15 -0.30 15.11
N ARG A 39 10.40 0.78 15.36
CA ARG A 39 10.33 1.94 14.45
C ARG A 39 11.69 2.59 14.27
N GLN A 40 12.40 2.86 15.36
CA GLN A 40 13.72 3.48 15.32
C GLN A 40 14.77 2.59 14.64
N ALA A 41 14.74 1.28 14.89
CA ALA A 41 15.61 0.32 14.22
C ALA A 41 15.36 0.31 12.71
N ARG A 42 14.08 0.30 12.29
CA ARG A 42 13.69 0.38 10.88
C ARG A 42 14.12 1.69 10.24
N GLU A 43 13.90 2.83 10.90
CA GLU A 43 14.34 4.14 10.41
C GLU A 43 15.85 4.18 10.21
N THR A 44 16.62 3.66 11.16
CA THR A 44 18.08 3.60 11.08
C THR A 44 18.54 2.72 9.92
N ALA A 45 17.96 1.52 9.80
CA ALA A 45 18.29 0.60 8.72
C ALA A 45 17.98 1.20 7.34
N MET A 46 16.77 1.75 7.17
CA MET A 46 16.37 2.34 5.89
C MET A 46 17.19 3.58 5.52
N ASN A 47 17.54 4.43 6.50
CA ASN A 47 18.42 5.56 6.25
C ASN A 47 19.84 5.11 5.87
N SER A 48 20.37 4.05 6.50
CA SER A 48 21.69 3.52 6.14
C SER A 48 21.76 2.99 4.70
N VAL A 49 20.63 2.50 4.17
CA VAL A 49 20.54 1.94 2.82
C VAL A 49 20.23 3.02 1.79
N TRP A 50 19.30 3.93 2.08
CA TRP A 50 18.72 4.81 1.07
C TRP A 50 19.18 6.26 1.13
N GLN A 51 19.80 6.71 2.22
CA GLN A 51 20.24 8.10 2.30
C GLN A 51 21.25 8.41 1.19
N ASN A 52 21.06 9.55 0.53
CA ASN A 52 21.82 10.02 -0.63
C ASN A 52 21.61 9.23 -1.93
N HIS A 53 20.87 8.12 -1.93
CA HIS A 53 20.46 7.46 -3.18
C HIS A 53 19.49 8.34 -3.97
N THR A 54 19.47 8.12 -5.27
CA THR A 54 18.61 8.89 -6.17
C THR A 54 17.16 8.37 -6.11
N LEU A 55 16.21 9.22 -6.46
CA LEU A 55 14.81 8.81 -6.56
C LEU A 55 14.61 7.77 -7.65
N SER A 56 15.39 7.83 -8.74
CA SER A 56 15.33 6.84 -9.81
C SER A 56 15.75 5.44 -9.32
N GLU A 57 16.81 5.34 -8.50
CA GLU A 57 17.21 4.10 -7.84
C GLU A 57 16.13 3.58 -6.89
N LEU A 58 15.54 4.47 -6.09
CA LEU A 58 14.46 4.11 -5.17
C LEU A 58 13.23 3.58 -5.92
N VAL A 59 12.86 4.22 -7.03
CA VAL A 59 11.73 3.80 -7.88
C VAL A 59 12.02 2.48 -8.58
N ALA A 60 13.25 2.26 -9.02
CA ALA A 60 13.65 0.99 -9.62
C ALA A 60 13.54 -0.18 -8.62
N ALA A 61 13.86 0.06 -7.34
CA ALA A 61 13.83 -0.97 -6.31
C ALA A 61 12.45 -1.19 -5.68
N LYS A 62 11.70 -0.11 -5.39
CA LYS A 62 10.43 -0.18 -4.64
C LYS A 62 9.19 0.03 -5.52
N GLY A 63 9.36 0.32 -6.81
CA GLY A 63 8.27 0.63 -7.74
C GLY A 63 7.87 2.10 -7.71
N ARG A 64 6.64 2.41 -8.14
CA ARG A 64 6.15 3.80 -8.12
C ARG A 64 5.57 4.14 -6.74
N PRO A 65 5.82 5.35 -6.21
CA PRO A 65 5.22 5.76 -4.94
C PRO A 65 3.70 5.87 -5.09
N VAL A 66 2.99 5.54 -4.01
CA VAL A 66 1.52 5.64 -3.92
C VAL A 66 1.06 7.09 -3.72
N LEU A 67 1.93 7.92 -3.16
CA LEU A 67 1.66 9.34 -2.92
C LEU A 67 2.94 10.16 -3.02
N VAL A 68 2.83 11.34 -3.60
CA VAL A 68 3.89 12.35 -3.67
C VAL A 68 3.33 13.65 -3.07
N MET A 69 3.97 14.18 -2.03
CA MET A 69 3.55 15.39 -1.34
C MET A 69 4.63 16.46 -1.42
N GLN A 70 4.27 17.63 -1.91
CA GLN A 70 5.15 18.80 -1.88
C GLN A 70 5.22 19.35 -0.45
N ILE A 71 6.43 19.68 0.04
CA ILE A 71 6.58 20.30 1.36
C ILE A 71 6.39 21.81 1.20
N PRO A 72 5.32 22.41 1.76
CA PRO A 72 5.08 23.85 1.65
C PRO A 72 6.25 24.63 2.28
N GLY A 73 6.68 25.70 1.62
CA GLY A 73 7.84 26.49 2.07
C GLY A 73 9.19 25.89 1.70
N GLY A 74 9.23 24.74 1.01
CA GLY A 74 10.39 24.25 0.26
C GLY A 74 11.71 24.32 1.04
N GLY A 75 11.73 23.76 2.27
CA GLY A 75 12.85 23.90 3.21
C GLY A 75 14.19 23.68 2.53
N ASN A 76 15.24 24.42 2.91
CA ASN A 76 16.48 24.51 2.12
C ASN A 76 17.38 23.24 2.23
N PRO A 77 17.70 22.52 1.13
CA PRO A 77 17.23 22.70 -0.25
C PRO A 77 15.84 22.11 -0.49
N PRO A 78 15.01 22.76 -1.34
CA PRO A 78 13.60 22.43 -1.51
C PRO A 78 13.38 20.96 -1.82
N GLY A 79 12.28 20.39 -1.30
CA GLY A 79 12.05 18.95 -1.35
C GLY A 79 10.59 18.57 -1.33
N PHE A 80 10.36 17.27 -1.46
CA PHE A 80 9.06 16.63 -1.44
C PHE A 80 9.15 15.29 -0.71
N VAL A 81 8.01 14.72 -0.35
CA VAL A 81 7.92 13.41 0.28
C VAL A 81 7.31 12.43 -0.72
N VAL A 82 7.92 11.26 -0.86
CA VAL A 82 7.33 10.12 -1.55
C VAL A 82 6.95 9.05 -0.55
N VAL A 83 5.75 8.49 -0.69
CA VAL A 83 5.22 7.44 0.20
C VAL A 83 5.00 6.18 -0.61
N TYR A 84 5.41 5.04 -0.07
CA TYR A 84 5.30 3.72 -0.71
C TYR A 84 4.21 2.82 -0.12
N GLY A 85 3.56 3.27 0.96
CA GLY A 85 2.48 2.55 1.63
C GLY A 85 2.84 2.22 3.07
N ILE A 86 2.25 1.15 3.58
CA ILE A 86 2.44 0.68 4.96
C ILE A 86 3.18 -0.64 4.89
N ASP A 87 4.32 -0.72 5.56
CA ASP A 87 5.09 -1.95 5.71
C ASP A 87 4.30 -2.92 6.59
N PRO A 88 3.95 -4.13 6.11
CA PRO A 88 3.06 -5.02 6.85
C PRO A 88 3.70 -5.59 8.12
N ASP A 89 5.03 -5.68 8.17
CA ASP A 89 5.76 -6.24 9.29
C ASP A 89 5.86 -5.26 10.46
N THR A 90 6.10 -3.98 10.15
CA THR A 90 6.30 -2.92 11.14
C THR A 90 5.11 -1.98 11.28
N GLY A 91 4.10 -2.04 10.42
CA GLY A 91 3.02 -1.05 10.38
C GLY A 91 3.50 0.38 10.06
N CYS A 92 4.77 0.56 9.68
CA CYS A 92 5.35 1.85 9.35
C CYS A 92 4.78 2.37 8.03
N ILE A 93 4.36 3.63 7.98
CA ILE A 93 4.22 4.32 6.70
C ILE A 93 5.62 4.58 6.13
N ASP A 94 5.95 3.96 5.00
CA ASP A 94 7.23 4.09 4.32
C ASP A 94 7.30 5.43 3.57
N ALA A 95 7.88 6.45 4.20
CA ALA A 95 7.99 7.80 3.65
C ALA A 95 9.45 8.23 3.49
N PHE A 96 9.79 8.81 2.33
CA PHE A 96 11.12 9.33 2.03
C PHE A 96 11.03 10.81 1.69
N ALA A 97 11.78 11.65 2.40
CA ALA A 97 11.99 13.04 2.01
C ALA A 97 13.09 13.11 0.96
N VAL A 98 12.82 13.81 -0.14
CA VAL A 98 13.64 13.88 -1.35
C VAL A 98 13.92 15.35 -1.68
N SER A 99 15.14 15.67 -2.12
CA SER A 99 15.48 17.01 -2.64
C SER A 99 15.02 17.21 -4.09
N HIS A 100 14.79 18.45 -4.51
CA HIS A 100 14.44 18.79 -5.91
C HIS A 100 15.66 19.02 -6.82
N ASP A 101 16.88 19.00 -6.30
CA ASP A 101 18.06 19.44 -7.05
C ASP A 101 18.53 18.40 -8.07
N GLY A 102 18.54 18.78 -9.36
CA GLY A 102 19.12 17.98 -10.43
C GLY A 102 18.51 16.57 -10.53
N ASP A 103 19.26 15.57 -10.08
CA ASP A 103 18.76 14.21 -9.86
C ASP A 103 18.27 14.08 -8.41
N PRO A 104 16.95 14.06 -8.15
CA PRO A 104 16.38 14.09 -6.81
C PRO A 104 16.97 13.01 -5.91
N ARG A 105 17.43 13.36 -4.70
CA ARG A 105 18.05 12.40 -3.76
C ARG A 105 17.28 12.27 -2.47
N VAL A 106 17.26 11.05 -1.94
CA VAL A 106 16.72 10.75 -0.62
C VAL A 106 17.57 11.45 0.43
N ARG A 107 16.95 12.36 1.18
CA ARG A 107 17.58 13.06 2.32
C ARG A 107 17.46 12.24 3.59
N ILE A 108 16.26 11.72 3.83
CA ILE A 108 15.92 10.96 5.03
C ILE A 108 14.67 10.11 4.78
N TYR A 109 14.63 8.95 5.41
CA TYR A 109 13.49 8.08 5.55
C TYR A 109 12.84 8.25 6.92
N HIS A 110 11.51 8.19 6.96
CA HIS A 110 10.69 8.19 8.16
C HIS A 110 9.75 6.98 8.19
N CYS A 111 9.64 6.35 9.35
CA CYS A 111 8.58 5.43 9.70
C CYS A 111 7.54 6.20 10.52
N ARG A 112 6.33 6.35 9.98
CA ARG A 112 5.22 7.00 10.68
C ARG A 112 4.18 6.02 11.18
#